data_AF-A0A8J7N797-F1
#
_entry.id   AF-A0A8J7N797-F1
#
_cell.length_a   1.000
_cell.length_b   1.000
_cell.length_c   1.000
_cell.angle_alpha   90.00
_cell.angle_beta   90.00
_cell.angle_gamma   90.00
#
_symmetry.space_group_name_H-M   'P 1'
#
loop_
_entity.id
_entity.type
_entity.pdbx_description
1 polymer ?
#
loop_
_entity_poly.entity_id
_entity_poly.type
_entity_poly.pdbx_seq_one_letter_code
_entity_poly.pdbx_strand_id
1 'polypeptide(L)'
;MKTPRLVGFACVLLSLLALAAPVAAQNWRDSLAGAEKALAEQKTADAIRLFRAALEGGAEGRERIRAWHGLAGAAMAGGDYAAAEKAIEEAGAFIAEKFGADDIAMAGNRQLHGVVRLRRYNDRDGARDAFAIAARIRNAKVDAWDENEGPMGAVGHKPSGLRLPMRAGALVQFRRDVNNDDGTDVSLGYRAQRAGAVSVTLYIYRPLGEFGAVLAQEKQTIRAFNPQAALQREGAHALDTRAGKIEGRLARYEYAAQGGIYGTRLYLFPLKADVVKLRVTYLASDEAFAEAQVSALLAAVVWPAQ
;
A
#
# COMPACT_ATOMS: atom_id res chain seq x y z
N MET A 1 54.32 8.66 32.72
CA MET A 1 53.87 8.58 31.31
C MET A 1 52.34 8.54 31.30
N LYS A 2 51.68 9.57 30.78
CA LYS A 2 50.20 9.68 30.71
C LYS A 2 49.77 9.40 29.27
N THR A 3 48.87 8.44 29.08
CA THR A 3 48.18 8.13 27.82
C THR A 3 47.05 9.12 27.56
N PRO A 4 46.88 9.66 26.34
CA PRO A 4 45.72 10.48 25.99
C PRO A 4 44.56 9.65 25.44
N ARG A 5 43.38 10.27 25.55
CA ARG A 5 42.01 9.74 25.46
C ARG A 5 41.56 9.39 24.04
N LEU A 6 40.86 8.26 23.91
CA LEU A 6 40.23 7.74 22.70
C LEU A 6 38.71 8.01 22.67
N VAL A 7 38.27 9.20 23.10
CA VAL A 7 36.83 9.55 23.27
C VAL A 7 36.33 10.57 22.23
N GLY A 8 37.22 11.13 21.39
CA GLY A 8 36.85 12.21 20.45
C GLY A 8 36.25 11.78 19.10
N PHE A 9 36.44 10.53 18.65
CA PHE A 9 36.11 10.14 17.27
C PHE A 9 34.69 9.62 17.06
N ALA A 10 34.05 9.05 18.09
CA ALA A 10 32.72 8.46 17.96
C ALA A 10 31.58 9.50 17.91
N CYS A 11 31.73 10.66 18.56
CA CYS A 11 30.71 11.72 18.55
C CYS A 11 30.66 12.53 17.25
N VAL A 12 31.77 12.63 16.52
CA VAL A 12 31.82 13.38 15.24
C VAL A 12 31.16 12.59 14.10
N LEU A 13 31.32 11.26 14.07
CA LEU A 13 30.68 10.41 13.07
C LEU A 13 29.15 10.35 13.23
N LEU A 14 28.62 10.28 14.46
CA LEU A 14 27.18 10.28 14.69
C LEU A 14 26.51 11.63 14.37
N SER A 15 27.22 12.74 14.56
CA SER A 15 26.72 14.09 14.25
C SER A 15 26.65 14.37 12.75
N LEU A 16 27.59 13.82 11.96
CA LEU A 16 27.59 13.93 10.50
C LEU A 16 26.49 13.08 9.84
N LEU A 17 26.18 11.91 10.39
CA LEU A 17 25.10 11.04 9.89
C LEU A 17 23.71 11.64 10.12
N ALA A 18 23.49 12.36 11.23
CA ALA A 18 22.21 12.99 11.56
C ALA A 18 21.90 14.25 10.72
N LEU A 19 22.93 14.95 10.22
CA LEU A 19 22.77 16.12 9.34
C LEU A 19 22.78 15.77 7.84
N ALA A 20 23.29 14.59 7.46
CA ALA A 20 23.31 14.15 6.06
C ALA A 20 21.96 13.60 5.57
N ALA A 21 21.20 12.92 6.44
CA ALA A 21 19.92 12.33 6.05
C ALA A 21 18.83 13.36 5.65
N PRO A 22 18.66 14.51 6.34
CA PRO A 22 17.71 15.54 5.94
C PRO A 22 18.08 16.23 4.61
N VAL A 23 19.38 16.43 4.37
CA VAL A 23 19.89 17.08 3.15
C VAL A 23 19.78 16.14 1.94
N ALA A 24 20.13 14.87 2.10
CA ALA A 24 19.92 13.85 1.06
C ALA A 24 18.43 13.68 0.72
N ALA A 25 17.54 13.69 1.72
CA ALA A 25 16.10 13.58 1.54
C ALA A 25 15.48 14.80 0.82
N GLN A 26 16.06 15.99 0.98
CA GLN A 26 15.63 17.19 0.26
C GLN A 26 16.14 17.17 -1.19
N ASN A 27 17.38 16.74 -1.39
CA ASN A 27 18.04 16.75 -2.71
C ASN A 27 17.36 15.86 -3.76
N TRP A 28 16.85 14.68 -3.39
CA TRP A 28 16.16 13.82 -4.37
C TRP A 28 14.77 14.35 -4.74
N ARG A 29 14.07 15.02 -3.82
CA ARG A 29 12.75 15.63 -4.11
C ARG A 29 12.90 16.79 -5.08
N ASP A 30 13.89 17.64 -4.86
CA ASP A 30 14.19 18.76 -5.76
C ASP A 30 14.64 18.25 -7.13
N SER A 31 15.42 17.17 -7.17
CA SER A 31 15.81 16.51 -8.42
C SER A 31 14.62 15.93 -9.16
N LEU A 32 13.68 15.27 -8.45
CA LEU A 32 12.48 14.70 -9.05
C LEU A 32 11.58 15.79 -9.65
N ALA A 33 11.30 16.85 -8.88
CA ALA A 33 10.52 17.99 -9.36
C ALA A 33 11.21 18.70 -10.55
N GLY A 34 12.53 18.84 -10.48
CA GLY A 34 13.33 19.38 -11.58
C GLY A 34 13.27 18.51 -12.84
N ALA A 35 13.28 17.18 -12.70
CA ALA A 35 13.18 16.25 -13.81
C ALA A 35 11.83 16.36 -14.54
N GLU A 36 10.74 16.44 -13.78
CA GLU A 36 9.39 16.63 -14.33
C GLU A 36 9.25 17.96 -15.07
N LYS A 37 9.80 19.04 -14.50
CA LYS A 37 9.86 20.34 -15.16
C LYS A 37 10.68 20.29 -16.44
N ALA A 38 11.87 19.68 -16.40
CA ALA A 38 12.72 19.52 -17.58
C ALA A 38 12.02 18.71 -18.68
N LEU A 39 11.27 17.66 -18.32
CA LEU A 39 10.49 16.88 -19.27
C LEU A 39 9.35 17.69 -19.89
N ALA A 40 8.64 18.50 -19.10
CA ALA A 40 7.59 19.40 -19.60
C ALA A 40 8.17 20.48 -20.55
N GLU A 41 9.40 20.92 -20.31
CA GLU A 41 10.16 21.83 -21.18
C GLU A 41 10.87 21.11 -22.34
N GLN A 42 10.63 19.81 -22.53
CA GLN A 42 11.25 18.96 -23.58
C GLN A 42 12.79 18.91 -23.51
N LYS A 43 13.38 19.15 -22.33
CA LYS A 43 14.82 19.04 -22.06
C LYS A 43 15.17 17.62 -21.63
N THR A 44 15.10 16.69 -22.56
CA THR A 44 15.22 15.25 -22.29
C THR A 44 16.51 14.86 -21.57
N ALA A 45 17.66 15.43 -21.98
CA ALA A 45 18.95 15.12 -21.34
C ALA A 45 18.99 15.57 -19.88
N ASP A 46 18.45 16.75 -19.57
CA ASP A 46 18.34 17.25 -18.20
C ASP A 46 17.37 16.41 -17.37
N ALA A 47 16.22 16.03 -17.94
CA ALA A 47 15.25 15.16 -17.28
C ALA A 47 15.89 13.80 -16.90
N ILE A 48 16.62 13.17 -17.83
CA ILE A 48 17.35 11.92 -17.56
C ILE A 48 18.35 12.09 -16.41
N ARG A 49 19.16 13.15 -16.45
CA ARG A 49 20.15 13.42 -15.40
C ARG A 49 19.49 13.60 -14.04
N LEU A 50 18.39 14.35 -13.98
CA LEU A 50 17.68 14.66 -12.75
C LEU A 50 16.90 13.45 -12.18
N PHE A 51 16.30 12.60 -13.02
CA PHE A 51 15.71 11.34 -12.56
C PHE A 51 16.76 10.40 -11.97
N ARG A 52 17.94 10.28 -12.58
CA ARG A 52 19.06 9.51 -12.02
C ARG A 52 19.51 10.07 -10.68
N ALA A 53 19.67 11.39 -10.57
CA ALA A 53 20.02 12.05 -9.32
C ALA A 53 18.97 11.79 -8.21
N ALA A 54 17.68 11.74 -8.54
CA ALA A 54 16.64 11.38 -7.58
C ALA A 54 16.77 9.92 -7.10
N LEU A 55 17.07 8.99 -8.01
CA LEU A 55 17.28 7.57 -7.68
C LEU A 55 18.53 7.36 -6.81
N GLU A 56 19.65 7.99 -7.17
CA GLU A 56 20.91 7.96 -6.42
C GLU A 56 20.78 8.66 -5.07
N GLY A 57 20.00 9.74 -5.00
CA GLY A 57 19.70 10.49 -3.79
C GLY A 57 18.77 9.78 -2.80
N GLY A 58 18.31 8.57 -3.12
CA GLY A 58 17.55 7.73 -2.20
C GLY A 58 16.04 7.89 -2.28
N ALA A 59 15.49 8.24 -3.45
CA ALA A 59 14.04 8.16 -3.66
C ALA A 59 13.50 6.78 -3.22
N GLU A 60 12.39 6.81 -2.49
CA GLU A 60 11.80 5.65 -1.83
C GLU A 60 10.30 5.50 -2.18
N GLY A 61 9.76 4.32 -1.88
CA GLY A 61 8.34 4.01 -2.10
C GLY A 61 7.85 4.35 -3.50
N ARG A 62 6.72 5.06 -3.58
CA ARG A 62 6.08 5.48 -4.84
C ARG A 62 6.91 6.50 -5.62
N GLU A 63 7.74 7.29 -4.95
CA GLU A 63 8.58 8.31 -5.60
C GLU A 63 9.75 7.66 -6.35
N ARG A 64 10.29 6.55 -5.85
CA ARG A 64 11.28 5.75 -6.58
C ARG A 64 10.71 5.18 -7.88
N ILE A 65 9.48 4.67 -7.83
CA ILE A 65 8.76 4.17 -9.01
C ILE A 65 8.56 5.31 -10.01
N ARG A 66 8.09 6.47 -9.54
CA ARG A 66 7.92 7.66 -10.36
C ARG A 66 9.22 8.07 -11.05
N ALA A 67 10.35 8.07 -10.32
CA ALA A 67 11.66 8.38 -10.88
C ALA A 67 12.10 7.36 -11.95
N TRP A 68 11.91 6.06 -11.74
CA TRP A 68 12.24 5.05 -12.75
C TRP A 68 11.35 5.13 -13.99
N HIS A 69 10.03 5.25 -13.81
CA HIS A 69 9.10 5.42 -14.94
C HIS A 69 9.39 6.71 -15.72
N GLY A 70 9.72 7.80 -15.01
CA GLY A 70 10.15 9.06 -15.60
C GLY A 70 11.44 8.92 -16.40
N LEU A 71 12.44 8.22 -15.85
CA LEU A 71 13.69 7.92 -16.54
C LEU A 71 13.45 7.10 -17.82
N ALA A 72 12.60 6.07 -17.75
CA ALA A 72 12.24 5.27 -18.91
C ALA A 72 11.52 6.10 -19.98
N GLY A 73 10.57 6.94 -19.57
CA GLY A 73 9.84 7.86 -20.46
C GLY A 73 10.76 8.85 -21.15
N ALA A 74 11.67 9.48 -20.40
CA ALA A 74 12.66 10.42 -20.94
C ALA A 74 13.65 9.72 -21.88
N ALA A 75 14.14 8.53 -21.53
CA ALA A 75 15.01 7.75 -22.41
C ALA A 75 14.32 7.40 -23.75
N MET A 76 13.05 6.97 -23.73
CA MET A 76 12.27 6.74 -24.94
C MET A 76 12.06 8.01 -25.77
N ALA A 77 11.78 9.15 -25.13
CA ALA A 77 11.66 10.44 -25.82
C ALA A 77 12.97 10.86 -26.52
N GLY A 78 14.11 10.48 -25.94
CA GLY A 78 15.45 10.66 -26.54
C GLY A 78 15.84 9.58 -27.56
N GLY A 79 14.97 8.59 -27.82
CA GLY A 79 15.24 7.47 -28.72
C GLY A 79 16.13 6.37 -28.14
N ASP A 80 16.53 6.46 -26.87
CA ASP A 80 17.33 5.45 -26.17
C ASP A 80 16.45 4.38 -25.53
N TYR A 81 15.93 3.48 -26.36
CA TYR A 81 15.09 2.37 -25.91
C TYR A 81 15.85 1.31 -25.10
N ALA A 82 17.19 1.31 -25.12
CA ALA A 82 18.01 0.41 -24.31
C ALA A 82 18.11 0.90 -22.86
N ALA A 83 18.36 2.18 -22.66
CA ALA A 83 18.28 2.77 -21.34
C ALA A 83 16.86 2.73 -20.76
N ALA A 84 15.83 2.89 -21.61
CA ALA A 84 14.44 2.76 -21.17
C ALA A 84 14.13 1.36 -20.66
N GLU A 85 14.53 0.30 -21.38
CA GLU A 85 14.33 -1.09 -20.96
C GLU A 85 14.96 -1.36 -19.59
N LYS A 86 16.22 -0.95 -19.39
CA LYS A 86 16.89 -1.10 -18.10
C LYS A 86 16.13 -0.42 -16.95
N ALA A 87 15.63 0.80 -17.16
CA ALA A 87 14.85 1.50 -16.15
C ALA A 87 13.52 0.80 -15.83
N ILE A 88 12.88 0.19 -16.82
CA ILE A 88 11.63 -0.59 -16.68
C ILE A 88 11.88 -1.90 -15.91
N GLU A 89 13.01 -2.57 -16.15
CA GLU A 89 13.40 -3.78 -15.42
C GLU A 89 13.62 -3.48 -13.93
N GLU A 90 14.37 -2.42 -13.63
CA GLU A 90 14.63 -1.96 -12.25
C GLU A 90 13.35 -1.53 -11.53
N ALA A 91 12.47 -0.80 -12.22
CA ALA A 91 11.15 -0.46 -11.69
C ALA A 91 10.33 -1.72 -11.40
N GLY A 92 10.28 -2.66 -12.35
CA GLY A 92 9.51 -3.89 -12.23
C GLY A 92 9.96 -4.75 -11.06
N ALA A 93 11.27 -4.94 -10.90
CA ALA A 93 11.83 -5.67 -9.77
C ALA A 93 11.47 -5.01 -8.43
N PHE A 94 11.65 -3.68 -8.34
CA PHE A 94 11.31 -2.93 -7.13
C PHE A 94 9.80 -2.98 -6.82
N ILE A 95 8.93 -2.85 -7.83
CA ILE A 95 7.47 -2.94 -7.65
C ILE A 95 7.10 -4.32 -7.15
N ALA A 96 7.59 -5.38 -7.81
CA ALA A 96 7.29 -6.75 -7.43
C ALA A 96 7.72 -7.07 -5.99
N GLU A 97 8.91 -6.59 -5.59
CA GLU A 97 9.43 -6.79 -4.23
C GLU A 97 8.66 -6.00 -3.16
N LYS A 98 8.36 -4.71 -3.42
CA LYS A 98 7.82 -3.80 -2.40
C LYS A 98 6.30 -3.71 -2.36
N PHE A 99 5.64 -3.95 -3.49
CA PHE A 99 4.20 -3.75 -3.66
C PHE A 99 3.47 -4.97 -4.24
N GLY A 100 4.20 -5.89 -4.87
CA GLY A 100 3.64 -7.08 -5.53
C GLY A 100 3.55 -6.92 -7.05
N ALA A 101 3.48 -8.06 -7.74
CA ALA A 101 3.43 -8.10 -9.21
C ALA A 101 2.13 -7.52 -9.80
N ASP A 102 1.09 -7.41 -8.98
CA ASP A 102 -0.26 -7.03 -9.38
C ASP A 102 -0.58 -5.56 -9.03
N ASP A 103 0.41 -4.84 -8.48
CA ASP A 103 0.23 -3.44 -8.10
C ASP A 103 -0.01 -2.54 -9.33
N ILE A 104 -0.83 -1.49 -9.17
CA ILE A 104 -1.16 -0.54 -10.24
C ILE A 104 0.07 0.11 -10.91
N ALA A 105 1.18 0.26 -10.18
CA ALA A 105 2.44 0.72 -10.76
C ALA A 105 3.00 -0.28 -11.77
N MET A 106 2.81 -1.59 -11.55
CA MET A 106 3.20 -2.61 -12.53
C MET A 106 2.42 -2.43 -13.83
N ALA A 107 1.16 -2.00 -13.81
CA ALA A 107 0.43 -1.67 -15.03
C ALA A 107 1.14 -0.57 -15.84
N GLY A 108 1.56 0.50 -15.17
CA GLY A 108 2.36 1.56 -15.80
C GLY A 108 3.68 1.02 -16.37
N ASN A 109 4.38 0.19 -15.61
CA ASN A 109 5.63 -0.43 -16.04
C ASN A 109 5.44 -1.31 -17.29
N ARG A 110 4.37 -2.10 -17.32
CA ARG A 110 4.00 -2.96 -18.46
C ARG A 110 3.63 -2.16 -19.70
N GLN A 111 3.01 -0.99 -19.54
CA GLN A 111 2.79 -0.09 -20.69
C GLN A 111 4.11 0.42 -21.28
N LEU A 112 5.04 0.87 -20.44
CA LEU A 112 6.36 1.33 -20.91
C LEU A 112 7.09 0.18 -21.62
N HIS A 113 7.04 -1.02 -21.05
CA HIS A 113 7.62 -2.22 -21.66
C HIS A 113 7.02 -2.51 -23.04
N GLY A 114 5.69 -2.45 -23.19
CA GLY A 114 5.02 -2.63 -24.48
C GLY A 114 5.48 -1.63 -25.54
N VAL A 115 5.72 -0.37 -25.16
CA VAL A 115 6.28 0.64 -26.08
C VAL A 115 7.70 0.27 -26.52
N VAL A 116 8.56 -0.16 -25.60
CA VAL A 116 9.92 -0.61 -25.93
C VAL A 116 9.88 -1.81 -26.89
N ARG A 117 8.99 -2.79 -26.64
CA ARG A 117 8.81 -3.96 -27.52
C ARG A 117 8.46 -3.56 -28.95
N LEU A 118 7.50 -2.65 -29.11
CA LEU A 118 7.14 -2.13 -30.44
C LEU A 118 8.29 -1.37 -31.10
N ARG A 119 8.93 -0.46 -30.37
CA ARG A 119 9.83 0.53 -30.98
C ARG A 119 11.24 0.01 -31.21
N ARG A 120 11.75 -0.83 -30.31
CA ARG A 120 13.12 -1.36 -30.38
C ARG A 120 13.20 -2.69 -31.14
N TYR A 121 12.23 -3.58 -30.91
CA TYR A 121 12.29 -4.94 -31.42
C TYR A 121 11.28 -5.20 -32.55
N ASN A 122 10.38 -4.26 -32.85
CA ASN A 122 9.24 -4.46 -33.73
C ASN A 122 8.38 -5.69 -33.32
N ASP A 123 8.38 -6.01 -32.03
CA ASP A 123 7.67 -7.14 -31.43
C ASP A 123 6.24 -6.70 -31.10
N ARG A 124 5.33 -6.89 -32.06
CA ARG A 124 3.91 -6.52 -31.92
C ARG A 124 3.16 -7.43 -30.95
N ASP A 125 3.48 -8.72 -30.95
CA ASP A 125 2.79 -9.70 -30.12
C ASP A 125 3.20 -9.53 -28.65
N GLY A 126 4.50 -9.42 -28.36
CA GLY A 126 4.96 -9.15 -27.00
C GLY A 126 4.53 -7.78 -26.48
N ALA A 127 4.37 -6.78 -27.34
CA ALA A 127 3.77 -5.51 -26.95
C ALA A 127 2.27 -5.64 -26.63
N ARG A 128 1.52 -6.37 -27.45
CA ARG A 128 0.09 -6.64 -27.22
C ARG A 128 -0.10 -7.34 -25.87
N ASP A 129 0.72 -8.34 -25.56
CA ASP A 129 0.67 -9.05 -24.29
C ASP A 129 0.97 -8.12 -23.10
N ALA A 130 2.00 -7.27 -23.23
CA ALA A 130 2.33 -6.28 -22.20
C ALA A 130 1.17 -5.30 -21.95
N PHE A 131 0.53 -4.79 -23.01
CA PHE A 131 -0.62 -3.91 -22.89
C PHE A 131 -1.86 -4.62 -22.34
N ALA A 132 -2.09 -5.89 -22.71
CA ALA A 132 -3.17 -6.69 -22.19
C ALA A 132 -3.04 -6.92 -20.68
N ILE A 133 -1.83 -7.22 -20.19
CA ILE A 133 -1.55 -7.34 -18.75
C ILE A 133 -1.78 -5.99 -18.06
N ALA A 134 -1.28 -4.89 -18.62
CA ALA A 134 -1.51 -3.56 -18.05
C ALA A 134 -2.99 -3.16 -18.00
N ALA A 135 -3.77 -3.56 -19.00
CA ALA A 135 -5.21 -3.35 -19.03
C ALA A 135 -5.91 -4.22 -17.98
N ARG A 136 -5.53 -5.49 -17.85
CA ARG A 136 -6.06 -6.40 -16.83
C ARG A 136 -5.87 -5.87 -15.42
N ILE A 137 -4.65 -5.46 -15.05
CA ILE A 137 -4.35 -4.87 -13.72
C ILE A 137 -5.23 -3.62 -13.46
N ARG A 138 -5.40 -2.76 -14.47
CA ARG A 138 -6.23 -1.56 -14.33
C ARG A 138 -7.72 -1.88 -14.22
N ASN A 139 -8.19 -2.81 -15.04
CA ASN A 139 -9.59 -3.22 -15.08
C ASN A 139 -9.96 -3.96 -13.80
N ALA A 140 -9.08 -4.77 -13.23
CA ALA A 140 -9.29 -5.40 -11.92
C ALA A 140 -9.71 -4.37 -10.86
N LYS A 141 -9.15 -3.15 -10.92
CA LYS A 141 -9.53 -2.06 -10.00
C LYS A 141 -10.92 -1.48 -10.25
N VAL A 142 -11.32 -1.35 -11.51
CA VAL A 142 -12.67 -0.87 -11.91
C VAL A 142 -13.72 -1.98 -11.72
N ASP A 143 -13.31 -3.24 -11.89
CA ASP A 143 -14.18 -4.40 -11.82
C ASP A 143 -14.41 -4.86 -10.38
N ALA A 144 -13.41 -4.79 -9.51
CA ALA A 144 -13.56 -5.15 -8.10
C ALA A 144 -14.59 -4.30 -7.38
N TRP A 145 -14.73 -3.03 -7.75
CA TRP A 145 -15.61 -2.07 -7.09
C TRP A 145 -16.84 -1.74 -7.95
N ASP A 146 -18.03 -1.82 -7.35
CA ASP A 146 -19.26 -1.23 -7.87
C ASP A 146 -19.37 0.19 -7.29
N GLU A 147 -19.10 1.18 -8.13
CA GLU A 147 -19.15 2.60 -7.79
C GLU A 147 -20.53 3.22 -8.04
N ASN A 148 -21.53 2.45 -8.51
CA ASN A 148 -22.90 2.95 -8.63
C ASN A 148 -23.37 3.34 -7.23
N GLU A 149 -23.46 4.65 -7.00
CA GLU A 149 -23.67 5.28 -5.70
C GLU A 149 -24.92 4.69 -5.04
N GLY A 150 -24.70 3.69 -4.18
CA GLY A 150 -25.71 3.33 -3.20
C GLY A 150 -26.00 4.56 -2.32
N PRO A 151 -27.15 4.61 -1.64
CA PRO A 151 -27.45 5.73 -0.75
C PRO A 151 -26.25 5.99 0.17
N MET A 152 -25.72 7.22 0.11
CA MET A 152 -24.52 7.72 0.83
C MET A 152 -23.13 7.38 0.25
N GLY A 153 -23.00 7.08 -1.04
CA GLY A 153 -21.69 6.89 -1.68
C GLY A 153 -20.98 5.59 -1.28
N ALA A 154 -21.74 4.59 -0.84
CA ALA A 154 -21.23 3.28 -0.48
C ALA A 154 -20.66 2.55 -1.71
N VAL A 155 -19.51 1.89 -1.55
CA VAL A 155 -18.88 1.08 -2.60
C VAL A 155 -19.21 -0.39 -2.41
N GLY A 156 -19.57 -1.08 -3.49
CA GLY A 156 -19.75 -2.53 -3.49
C GLY A 156 -18.45 -3.24 -3.85
N HIS A 157 -18.07 -4.32 -3.17
CA HIS A 157 -17.04 -5.22 -3.67
C HIS A 157 -17.74 -6.32 -4.50
N LYS A 158 -17.65 -6.26 -5.83
CA LYS A 158 -18.44 -7.11 -6.73
C LYS A 158 -18.22 -8.61 -6.47
N PRO A 159 -16.97 -9.11 -6.32
CA PRO A 159 -16.73 -10.53 -6.12
C PRO A 159 -17.36 -11.08 -4.83
N SER A 160 -17.27 -10.32 -3.73
CA SER A 160 -17.79 -10.80 -2.44
C SER A 160 -19.25 -10.41 -2.19
N GLY A 161 -19.79 -9.42 -2.90
CA GLY A 161 -21.13 -8.88 -2.70
C GLY A 161 -21.28 -7.95 -1.48
N LEU A 162 -20.18 -7.63 -0.79
CA LEU A 162 -20.20 -6.67 0.32
C LEU A 162 -20.51 -5.25 -0.16
N ARG A 163 -21.28 -4.48 0.62
CA ARG A 163 -21.34 -3.02 0.45
C ARG A 163 -20.78 -2.31 1.67
N LEU A 164 -19.85 -1.40 1.42
CA LEU A 164 -19.05 -0.72 2.41
C LEU A 164 -19.40 0.78 2.44
N PRO A 165 -19.76 1.34 3.59
CA PRO A 165 -20.28 2.70 3.69
C PRO A 165 -19.17 3.74 3.52
N MET A 166 -19.42 4.86 2.82
CA MET A 166 -18.45 5.96 2.71
C MET A 166 -18.04 6.53 4.08
N ARG A 167 -18.97 6.51 5.03
CA ARG A 167 -18.81 6.98 6.41
C ARG A 167 -19.57 6.08 7.37
N ALA A 168 -18.98 5.80 8.53
CA ALA A 168 -19.65 5.13 9.64
C ALA A 168 -19.18 5.71 10.97
N GLY A 169 -20.09 6.27 11.76
CA GLY A 169 -19.72 7.11 12.91
C GLY A 169 -18.82 8.26 12.46
N ALA A 170 -17.65 8.39 13.10
CA ALA A 170 -16.60 9.35 12.77
C ALA A 170 -15.60 8.83 11.72
N LEU A 171 -15.68 7.55 11.31
CA LEU A 171 -14.79 6.98 10.31
C LEU A 171 -15.23 7.40 8.91
N VAL A 172 -14.28 7.93 8.14
CA VAL A 172 -14.47 8.31 6.73
C VAL A 172 -13.48 7.51 5.87
N GLN A 173 -13.96 6.97 4.76
CA GLN A 173 -13.10 6.32 3.78
C GLN A 173 -12.06 7.32 3.24
N PHE A 174 -10.81 6.87 3.07
CA PHE A 174 -9.75 7.71 2.53
C PHE A 174 -8.86 6.99 1.51
N ARG A 175 -8.95 5.65 1.39
CA ARG A 175 -8.08 4.87 0.53
C ARG A 175 -8.78 3.60 0.05
N ARG A 176 -8.58 3.26 -1.23
CA ARG A 176 -9.03 2.02 -1.88
C ARG A 176 -7.88 1.41 -2.67
N ASP A 177 -7.56 0.15 -2.38
CA ASP A 177 -6.55 -0.61 -3.11
C ASP A 177 -7.15 -1.92 -3.61
N VAL A 178 -6.67 -2.35 -4.78
CA VAL A 178 -6.86 -3.70 -5.30
C VAL A 178 -5.46 -4.30 -5.32
N ASN A 179 -5.32 -5.41 -4.62
CA ASN A 179 -4.03 -6.01 -4.29
C ASN A 179 -3.68 -7.18 -5.22
N ASN A 180 -4.63 -7.63 -6.06
CA ASN A 180 -4.41 -8.66 -7.07
C ASN A 180 -5.13 -8.40 -8.40
N ASP A 181 -4.72 -9.14 -9.44
CA ASP A 181 -5.17 -8.92 -10.83
C ASP A 181 -6.61 -9.34 -11.16
N ASP A 182 -7.24 -10.17 -10.32
CA ASP A 182 -8.63 -10.62 -10.53
C ASP A 182 -9.64 -9.85 -9.68
N GLY A 183 -9.16 -8.89 -8.89
CA GLY A 183 -9.99 -8.05 -8.04
C GLY A 183 -10.57 -8.78 -6.82
N THR A 184 -10.12 -10.00 -6.50
CA THR A 184 -10.60 -10.76 -5.34
C THR A 184 -9.89 -10.41 -4.04
N ASP A 185 -8.72 -9.78 -4.10
CA ASP A 185 -7.98 -9.22 -2.96
C ASP A 185 -8.00 -7.70 -3.03
N VAL A 186 -8.69 -7.09 -2.09
CA VAL A 186 -8.84 -5.64 -2.01
C VAL A 186 -8.68 -5.14 -0.59
N SER A 187 -8.38 -3.84 -0.45
CA SER A 187 -8.43 -3.17 0.84
C SER A 187 -9.07 -1.79 0.79
N LEU A 188 -9.69 -1.42 1.91
CA LEU A 188 -10.40 -0.17 2.11
C LEU A 188 -9.99 0.45 3.45
N GLY A 189 -9.43 1.66 3.38
CA GLY A 189 -8.96 2.42 4.53
C GLY A 189 -9.99 3.42 5.03
N TYR A 190 -10.22 3.41 6.34
CA TYR A 190 -11.01 4.39 7.07
C TYR A 190 -10.18 5.08 8.14
N ARG A 191 -10.47 6.36 8.37
CA ARG A 191 -9.85 7.13 9.46
C ARG A 191 -10.87 8.04 10.13
N ALA A 192 -10.72 8.24 11.43
CA ALA A 192 -11.44 9.31 12.13
C ALA A 192 -10.61 10.60 12.09
N GLN A 193 -11.26 11.75 11.85
CA GLN A 193 -10.56 13.04 11.81
C GLN A 193 -10.28 13.54 13.23
N ARG A 194 -9.11 13.19 13.77
CA ARG A 194 -8.40 13.88 14.87
C ARG A 194 -6.91 13.49 14.86
N ALA A 195 -6.05 14.20 15.57
CA ALA A 195 -4.64 13.79 15.73
C ALA A 195 -4.55 12.48 16.54
N GLY A 196 -3.77 11.49 16.08
CA GLY A 196 -3.62 10.20 16.77
C GLY A 196 -4.86 9.28 16.74
N ALA A 197 -5.80 9.53 15.82
CA ALA A 197 -7.09 8.85 15.76
C ALA A 197 -7.04 7.34 15.46
N VAL A 198 -8.22 6.78 15.34
CA VAL A 198 -8.47 5.39 14.92
C VAL A 198 -8.26 5.28 13.41
N SER A 199 -7.44 4.31 13.01
CA SER A 199 -7.28 3.87 11.63
C SER A 199 -7.82 2.45 11.48
N VAL A 200 -8.66 2.22 10.49
CA VAL A 200 -9.17 0.89 10.15
C VAL A 200 -8.78 0.58 8.72
N THR A 201 -8.14 -0.56 8.50
CA THR A 201 -8.00 -1.14 7.16
C THR A 201 -8.82 -2.41 7.10
N LEU A 202 -9.84 -2.40 6.24
CA LEU A 202 -10.67 -3.56 5.93
C LEU A 202 -10.12 -4.22 4.67
N TYR A 203 -9.82 -5.51 4.72
CA TYR A 203 -9.39 -6.32 3.61
C TYR A 203 -10.48 -7.34 3.29
N ILE A 204 -10.65 -7.61 2.00
CA ILE A 204 -11.47 -8.72 1.50
C ILE A 204 -10.56 -9.49 0.56
N TYR A 205 -10.32 -10.76 0.86
CA TYR A 205 -9.41 -11.57 0.07
C TYR A 205 -9.77 -13.05 0.16
N ARG A 206 -9.39 -13.81 -0.86
CA ARG A 206 -9.50 -15.27 -0.84
C ARG A 206 -8.30 -15.85 -0.08
N PRO A 207 -8.51 -16.50 1.07
CA PRO A 207 -7.40 -17.08 1.80
C PRO A 207 -6.82 -18.31 1.10
N LEU A 208 -5.54 -18.57 1.34
CA LEU A 208 -4.93 -19.87 1.07
C LEU A 208 -5.03 -20.74 2.33
N GLY A 209 -5.89 -21.75 2.28
CA GLY A 209 -6.09 -22.72 3.36
C GLY A 209 -7.25 -22.43 4.30
N GLU A 210 -7.36 -23.26 5.34
CA GLU A 210 -8.46 -23.24 6.31
C GLU A 210 -8.45 -21.99 7.18
N PHE A 211 -9.64 -21.51 7.57
CA PHE A 211 -9.83 -20.25 8.32
C PHE A 211 -8.97 -20.14 9.60
N GLY A 212 -8.74 -21.25 10.32
CA GLY A 212 -7.87 -21.28 11.49
C GLY A 212 -6.39 -21.01 11.16
N ALA A 213 -5.90 -21.50 10.03
CA ALA A 213 -4.54 -21.24 9.56
C ALA A 213 -4.38 -19.78 9.13
N VAL A 214 -5.41 -19.20 8.49
CA VAL A 214 -5.45 -17.78 8.13
C VAL A 214 -5.30 -16.90 9.36
N LEU A 215 -6.06 -17.18 10.43
CA LEU A 215 -5.92 -16.44 11.69
C LEU A 215 -4.48 -16.53 12.23
N ALA A 216 -3.89 -17.73 12.27
CA ALA A 216 -2.52 -17.91 12.74
C ALA A 216 -1.51 -17.08 11.92
N GLN A 217 -1.67 -17.06 10.60
CA GLN A 217 -0.82 -16.29 9.70
C GLN A 217 -0.97 -14.77 9.89
N GLU A 218 -2.19 -14.27 10.02
CA GLU A 218 -2.43 -12.83 10.26
C GLU A 218 -1.84 -12.37 11.60
N LYS A 219 -1.87 -13.23 12.62
CA LYS A 219 -1.20 -12.96 13.91
C LYS A 219 0.32 -12.86 13.74
N GLN A 220 0.92 -13.72 12.92
CA GLN A 220 2.35 -13.64 12.61
C GLN A 220 2.67 -12.35 11.86
N THR A 221 1.85 -11.96 10.89
CA THR A 221 2.01 -10.70 10.14
C THR A 221 2.00 -9.48 11.06
N ILE A 222 1.08 -9.43 12.04
CA ILE A 222 1.06 -8.32 13.03
C ILE A 222 2.37 -8.25 13.82
N ARG A 223 2.89 -9.40 14.27
CA ARG A 223 4.15 -9.49 15.02
C ARG A 223 5.38 -9.20 14.15
N ALA A 224 5.34 -9.53 12.87
CA ALA A 224 6.41 -9.18 11.94
C ALA A 224 6.51 -7.66 11.76
N PHE A 225 5.37 -6.97 11.66
CA PHE A 225 5.34 -5.50 11.60
C PHE A 225 5.62 -4.83 12.94
N ASN A 226 5.21 -5.45 14.05
CA ASN A 226 5.39 -4.93 15.41
C ASN A 226 5.96 -6.04 16.31
N PRO A 227 7.29 -6.25 16.33
CA PRO A 227 7.91 -7.34 17.09
C PRO A 227 7.61 -7.32 18.59
N GLN A 228 7.27 -6.15 19.14
CA GLN A 228 6.93 -5.95 20.55
C GLN A 228 5.42 -6.13 20.83
N ALA A 229 4.60 -6.49 19.84
CA ALA A 229 3.17 -6.69 20.01
C ALA A 229 2.84 -7.89 20.91
N ALA A 230 2.35 -7.59 22.11
CA ALA A 230 1.87 -8.58 23.06
C ALA A 230 0.39 -8.87 22.81
N LEU A 231 0.03 -10.16 22.70
CA LEU A 231 -1.37 -10.60 22.58
C LEU A 231 -2.04 -10.44 23.95
N GLN A 232 -3.08 -9.60 24.01
CA GLN A 232 -3.84 -9.33 25.23
C GLN A 232 -5.08 -10.23 25.35
N ARG A 233 -5.77 -10.44 24.22
CA ARG A 233 -7.01 -11.22 24.18
C ARG A 233 -7.19 -11.87 22.83
N GLU A 234 -7.71 -13.08 22.83
CA GLU A 234 -8.20 -13.76 21.62
C GLU A 234 -9.53 -14.45 21.94
N GLY A 235 -10.48 -14.43 21.01
CA GLY A 235 -11.74 -15.13 21.20
C GLY A 235 -12.65 -15.12 19.98
N ALA A 236 -13.80 -15.79 20.12
CA ALA A 236 -14.90 -15.69 19.18
C ALA A 236 -15.52 -14.29 19.23
N HIS A 237 -16.01 -13.82 18.08
CA HIS A 237 -16.75 -12.58 17.97
C HIS A 237 -17.88 -12.78 16.98
N ALA A 238 -19.10 -12.41 17.34
CA ALA A 238 -20.26 -12.56 16.48
C ALA A 238 -20.79 -11.19 16.05
N LEU A 239 -21.24 -11.09 14.80
CA LEU A 239 -21.96 -9.95 14.27
C LEU A 239 -23.40 -10.34 13.99
N ASP A 240 -24.33 -9.57 14.52
CA ASP A 240 -25.73 -9.64 14.11
C ASP A 240 -25.93 -8.71 12.92
N THR A 241 -26.12 -9.30 11.74
CA THR A 241 -26.31 -8.56 10.49
C THR A 241 -27.71 -8.77 9.95
N ARG A 242 -28.14 -7.93 9.00
CA ARG A 242 -29.41 -8.16 8.29
C ARG A 242 -29.45 -9.49 7.52
N ALA A 243 -28.28 -10.05 7.19
CA ALA A 243 -28.13 -11.33 6.52
C ALA A 243 -28.05 -12.53 7.48
N GLY A 244 -28.15 -12.27 8.80
CA GLY A 244 -28.02 -13.28 9.84
C GLY A 244 -26.79 -13.07 10.71
N LYS A 245 -26.56 -14.02 11.62
CA LYS A 245 -25.41 -14.01 12.54
C LYS A 245 -24.17 -14.51 11.82
N ILE A 246 -23.08 -13.74 11.88
CA ILE A 246 -21.78 -14.09 11.33
C ILE A 246 -20.80 -14.33 12.47
N GLU A 247 -20.21 -15.52 12.54
CA GLU A 247 -19.21 -15.86 13.55
C GLU A 247 -17.81 -15.64 13.01
N GLY A 248 -17.00 -14.89 13.76
CA GLY A 248 -15.63 -14.56 13.44
C GLY A 248 -14.71 -14.66 14.64
N ARG A 249 -13.51 -14.12 14.48
CA ARG A 249 -12.44 -14.14 15.48
C ARG A 249 -11.92 -12.74 15.71
N LEU A 250 -11.61 -12.47 16.98
CA LEU A 250 -10.98 -11.24 17.43
C LEU A 250 -9.66 -11.59 18.12
N ALA A 251 -8.60 -10.87 17.77
CA ALA A 251 -7.36 -10.82 18.52
C ALA A 251 -6.98 -9.37 18.82
N ARG A 252 -6.61 -9.08 20.08
CA ARG A 252 -6.17 -7.76 20.55
C ARG A 252 -4.69 -7.83 20.90
N TYR A 253 -3.96 -6.84 20.43
CA TYR A 253 -2.54 -6.64 20.69
C TYR A 253 -2.29 -5.26 21.27
N GLU A 254 -1.22 -5.15 22.04
CA GLU A 254 -0.69 -3.86 22.50
C GLU A 254 0.83 -3.82 22.33
N TYR A 255 1.35 -2.65 21.99
CA TYR A 255 2.79 -2.39 21.89
C TYR A 255 3.10 -0.92 22.10
N ALA A 256 4.32 -0.64 22.56
CA ALA A 256 4.84 0.71 22.61
C ALA A 256 5.40 1.12 21.24
N ALA A 257 5.14 2.36 20.83
CA ALA A 257 5.77 2.97 19.66
C ALA A 257 5.93 4.47 19.88
N GLN A 258 6.47 5.18 18.88
CA GLN A 258 6.59 6.64 18.95
C GLN A 258 5.20 7.28 19.12
N GLY A 259 5.03 8.07 20.17
CA GLY A 259 3.76 8.73 20.50
C GLY A 259 2.88 8.01 21.52
N GLY A 260 3.28 6.84 22.03
CA GLY A 260 2.62 6.19 23.17
C GLY A 260 2.42 4.70 23.02
N ILE A 261 1.47 4.15 23.79
CA ILE A 261 1.04 2.76 23.68
C ILE A 261 -0.07 2.69 22.64
N TYR A 262 0.09 1.79 21.68
CA TYR A 262 -0.90 1.53 20.64
C TYR A 262 -1.60 0.21 20.90
N GLY A 263 -2.91 0.21 20.68
CA GLY A 263 -3.72 -0.99 20.56
C GLY A 263 -3.87 -1.37 19.09
N THR A 264 -3.81 -2.66 18.78
CA THR A 264 -4.23 -3.20 17.49
C THR A 264 -5.25 -4.30 17.68
N ARG A 265 -6.43 -4.18 17.06
CA ARG A 265 -7.44 -5.23 16.99
C ARG A 265 -7.48 -5.83 15.60
N LEU A 266 -7.44 -7.15 15.53
CA LEU A 266 -7.63 -7.94 14.34
C LEU A 266 -9.00 -8.62 14.44
N TYR A 267 -9.93 -8.22 13.58
CA TYR A 267 -11.18 -8.94 13.36
C TYR A 267 -11.05 -9.76 12.09
N LEU A 268 -11.55 -10.99 12.12
CA LEU A 268 -11.55 -11.89 10.98
C LEU A 268 -12.93 -12.56 10.88
N PHE A 269 -13.60 -12.42 9.74
CA PHE A 269 -14.92 -13.00 9.48
C PHE A 269 -14.88 -13.84 8.21
N PRO A 270 -15.44 -15.06 8.21
CA PRO A 270 -15.63 -15.83 6.99
C PRO A 270 -16.73 -15.17 6.13
N LEU A 271 -16.55 -15.24 4.81
CA LEU A 271 -17.51 -14.74 3.83
C LEU A 271 -17.50 -15.60 2.58
N LYS A 272 -18.34 -16.64 2.54
CA LYS A 272 -18.36 -17.62 1.44
C LYS A 272 -16.94 -18.19 1.20
N ALA A 273 -16.36 -17.96 0.02
CA ALA A 273 -15.00 -18.38 -0.34
C ALA A 273 -13.92 -17.36 0.06
N ASP A 274 -14.30 -16.20 0.59
CA ASP A 274 -13.43 -15.09 0.93
C ASP A 274 -13.40 -14.88 2.46
N VAL A 275 -12.51 -14.01 2.91
CA VAL A 275 -12.37 -13.58 4.31
C VAL A 275 -12.38 -12.07 4.38
N VAL A 276 -13.09 -11.55 5.39
CA VAL A 276 -13.10 -10.12 5.73
C VAL A 276 -12.23 -9.92 6.95
N LYS A 277 -11.13 -9.18 6.77
CA LYS A 277 -10.18 -8.84 7.83
C LYS A 277 -10.26 -7.36 8.15
N LEU A 278 -10.47 -6.98 9.40
CA LEU A 278 -10.31 -5.60 9.85
C LEU A 278 -9.08 -5.51 10.74
N ARG A 279 -8.11 -4.71 10.33
CA ARG A 279 -7.01 -4.28 11.19
C ARG A 279 -7.31 -2.87 11.68
N VAL A 280 -7.49 -2.74 12.98
CA VAL A 280 -7.79 -1.48 13.66
C VAL A 280 -6.58 -1.09 14.49
N THR A 281 -6.03 0.10 14.28
CA THR A 281 -4.94 0.65 15.08
C THR A 281 -5.39 1.95 15.73
N TYR A 282 -5.11 2.09 17.02
CA TYR A 282 -5.54 3.22 17.85
C TYR A 282 -4.54 3.46 18.99
N LEU A 283 -4.50 4.67 19.53
CA LEU A 283 -3.80 4.93 20.80
C LEU A 283 -4.55 4.26 21.95
N ALA A 284 -3.85 3.65 22.91
CA ALA A 284 -4.49 2.95 24.02
C ALA A 284 -5.45 3.84 24.83
N SER A 285 -5.15 5.15 24.94
CA SER A 285 -6.03 6.16 25.55
C SER A 285 -7.37 6.34 24.83
N ASP A 286 -7.48 5.88 23.59
CA ASP A 286 -8.61 6.05 22.71
C ASP A 286 -9.42 4.77 22.50
N GLU A 287 -9.18 3.74 23.31
CA GLU A 287 -9.78 2.43 23.14
C GLU A 287 -11.32 2.45 23.06
N ALA A 288 -11.99 3.11 24.02
CA ALA A 288 -13.45 3.17 24.05
C ALA A 288 -14.01 3.86 22.79
N PHE A 289 -13.33 4.90 22.31
CA PHE A 289 -13.70 5.57 21.08
C PHE A 289 -13.49 4.64 19.87
N ALA A 290 -12.36 3.94 19.79
CA ALA A 290 -12.07 2.97 18.73
C ALA A 290 -13.13 1.86 18.66
N GLU A 291 -13.55 1.34 19.81
CA GLU A 291 -14.58 0.32 19.92
C GLU A 291 -15.93 0.79 19.37
N ALA A 292 -16.35 2.00 19.76
CA ALA A 292 -17.59 2.59 19.26
C ALA A 292 -17.54 2.79 17.74
N GLN A 293 -16.41 3.26 17.20
CA GLN A 293 -16.25 3.50 15.76
C GLN A 293 -16.25 2.20 14.95
N VAL A 294 -15.54 1.17 15.41
CA VAL A 294 -15.50 -0.14 14.73
C VAL A 294 -16.87 -0.82 14.78
N SER A 295 -17.58 -0.72 15.90
CA SER A 295 -18.94 -1.23 16.02
C SER A 295 -19.90 -0.53 15.06
N ALA A 296 -19.82 0.79 14.96
CA ALA A 296 -20.60 1.57 14.00
C ALA A 296 -20.27 1.19 12.54
N LEU A 297 -18.99 0.98 12.23
CA LEU A 297 -18.56 0.50 10.91
C LEU A 297 -19.14 -0.87 10.59
N LEU A 298 -18.95 -1.86 11.45
CA LEU A 298 -19.41 -3.23 11.22
C LEU A 298 -20.94 -3.31 11.09
N ALA A 299 -21.68 -2.49 11.84
CA ALA A 299 -23.14 -2.39 11.72
C ALA A 299 -23.62 -1.72 10.42
N ALA A 300 -22.80 -0.83 9.85
CA ALA A 300 -23.11 -0.12 8.61
C ALA A 300 -22.68 -0.89 7.34
N VAL A 301 -21.82 -1.90 7.47
CA VAL A 301 -21.49 -2.82 6.37
C VAL A 301 -22.73 -3.64 6.01
N VAL A 302 -23.08 -3.65 4.73
CA VAL A 302 -24.12 -4.54 4.21
C VAL A 302 -23.46 -5.85 3.82
N TRP A 303 -23.69 -6.86 4.66
CA TRP A 303 -23.23 -8.23 4.44
C TRP A 303 -24.16 -8.94 3.46
N PRO A 304 -23.63 -9.66 2.46
CA PRO A 304 -24.45 -10.52 1.61
C PRO A 304 -24.96 -11.71 2.45
N ALA A 305 -26.03 -12.35 1.98
CA ALA A 305 -26.45 -13.65 2.50
C ALA A 305 -25.28 -14.64 2.42
N GLN A 306 -24.99 -15.30 3.56
CA GLN A 306 -23.96 -16.33 3.66
C GLN A 306 -24.42 -17.62 2.99
#